data_AF-A0A929WI92-F1
#
_entry.id   AF-A0A929WI92-F1
#
_cell.length_a   1.000
_cell.length_b   1.000
_cell.length_c   1.000
_cell.angle_alpha   90.00
_cell.angle_beta   90.00
_cell.angle_gamma   90.00
#
_symmetry.space_group_name_H-M   'P 1'
#
loop_
_entity.id
_entity.type
_entity.pdbx_description
1 polymer ?
#
loop_
_entity_poly.entity_id
_entity_poly.type
_entity_poly.pdbx_seq_one_letter_code
_entity_poly.pdbx_strand_id
1 'polypeptide(L)'
;MKKTILARLIISLLVLLQVVALGLYLRHDDNRLRSLVSVDEQSYYFLPVGGRDTLFFALASDTDLVSGVRDSVVLLRSLHTRSAQARHTVTHSGFRVSRSGEVEVYFTPHPDTLRGKAFQALIKKSLEAELGRERLLKKRVEELRYYARTHSVTDQGYNEVMSYGDNELQRWENSKKVVALLERAARLERPMARRRLQYTAGGKAYAPVSRQKGLIRLKPSRPDALAVGTGKIQLHYLYPKVDTLHRQFVDEKRTFFSLTRTAGGWTGSALAVNGDYYSGAFDSLYQRQGYGFAVNGRMVQSGTWHRDRFKGERMIYTADRVYGIDISRHQHEIDGKVYGIHWPSLRIVGIGKVAHRHAAGEVDYPVSFVFIKATEGTSLFSKYYPY
;
A
#
# COMPACT_ATOMS: atom_id res chain seq x y z
N MET A 1 10.61 26.01 -85.62
CA MET A 1 11.32 24.99 -84.80
C MET A 1 11.86 25.49 -83.46
N LYS A 2 12.44 26.70 -83.33
CA LYS A 2 13.03 27.16 -82.06
C LYS A 2 12.01 27.41 -80.92
N LYS A 3 10.82 27.93 -81.23
CA LYS A 3 9.78 28.24 -80.22
C LYS A 3 9.18 26.99 -79.56
N THR A 4 9.02 25.89 -80.29
CA THR A 4 8.47 24.62 -79.77
C THR A 4 9.45 23.88 -78.87
N ILE A 5 10.76 23.96 -79.16
CA ILE A 5 11.81 23.39 -78.31
C ILE A 5 11.92 24.19 -77.00
N LEU A 6 11.85 25.53 -77.06
CA LEU A 6 11.85 26.38 -75.89
C LEU A 6 10.65 26.13 -74.97
N ALA A 7 9.45 25.98 -75.54
CA ALA A 7 8.25 25.66 -74.77
C ALA A 7 8.35 24.28 -74.07
N ARG A 8 8.90 23.27 -74.74
CA ARG A 8 9.12 21.94 -74.14
C ARG A 8 10.13 21.99 -72.99
N LEU A 9 11.22 22.75 -73.15
CA LEU A 9 12.22 22.95 -72.08
C LEU A 9 11.61 23.63 -70.85
N ILE A 10 10.79 24.66 -71.04
CA ILE A 10 10.10 25.35 -69.94
C ILE A 10 9.15 24.40 -69.21
N ILE A 11 8.37 23.60 -69.94
CA ILE A 11 7.46 22.61 -69.34
C ILE A 11 8.26 21.55 -68.57
N SER A 12 9.34 21.01 -69.14
CA SER A 12 10.20 20.04 -68.43
C SER A 12 10.83 20.62 -67.17
N LEU A 13 11.26 21.88 -67.21
CA LEU A 13 11.80 22.57 -66.03
C LEU A 13 10.73 22.79 -64.96
N LEU A 14 9.50 23.16 -65.35
CA LEU A 14 8.37 23.31 -64.43
C LEU A 14 7.98 21.98 -63.78
N VAL A 15 7.97 20.89 -64.54
CA VAL A 15 7.72 19.53 -64.01
C VAL A 15 8.83 19.12 -63.05
N LEU A 16 10.10 19.37 -63.41
CA LEU A 16 11.22 19.07 -62.51
C LEU A 16 11.13 19.89 -61.21
N LEU A 17 10.78 21.18 -61.31
CA LEU A 17 10.57 22.06 -60.17
C LEU A 17 9.40 21.57 -59.30
N GLN A 18 8.30 21.11 -59.90
CA GLN A 18 7.20 20.49 -59.18
C GLN A 18 7.61 19.20 -58.47
N VAL A 19 8.41 18.33 -59.10
CA VAL A 19 8.92 17.09 -58.48
C VAL A 19 9.87 17.42 -57.33
N VAL A 20 10.75 18.41 -57.48
CA VAL A 20 11.64 18.88 -56.41
C VAL A 20 10.84 19.51 -55.28
N ALA A 21 9.86 20.37 -55.58
CA ALA A 21 8.99 20.98 -54.58
C ALA A 21 8.16 19.92 -53.82
N LEU A 22 7.63 18.92 -54.52
CA LEU A 22 6.91 17.80 -53.93
C LEU A 22 7.85 16.92 -53.09
N GLY A 23 9.08 16.68 -53.56
CA GLY A 23 10.12 15.97 -52.81
C GLY A 23 10.52 16.70 -51.53
N LEU A 24 10.67 18.02 -51.58
CA LEU A 24 10.93 18.87 -50.41
C LEU A 24 9.73 18.92 -49.46
N TYR A 25 8.50 19.01 -49.99
CA TYR A 25 7.27 18.98 -49.21
C TYR A 25 7.08 17.62 -48.49
N LEU A 26 7.35 16.51 -49.19
CA LEU A 26 7.29 15.17 -48.60
C LEU A 26 8.47 14.88 -47.67
N ARG A 27 9.62 15.54 -47.85
CA ARG A 27 10.77 15.49 -46.94
C ARG A 27 10.63 16.41 -45.72
N HIS A 28 9.69 17.36 -45.76
CA HIS A 28 9.41 18.23 -44.63
C HIS A 28 8.77 17.41 -43.49
N ASP A 29 9.56 17.14 -42.46
CA ASP A 29 9.20 16.29 -41.31
C ASP A 29 8.08 16.86 -40.42
N ASP A 30 7.64 18.09 -40.69
CA ASP A 30 6.62 18.83 -39.93
C ASP A 30 5.17 18.40 -40.21
N ASN A 31 4.96 17.35 -41.00
CA ASN A 31 3.62 16.77 -41.15
C ASN A 31 3.24 16.06 -39.84
N ARG A 32 2.69 16.84 -38.89
CA ARG A 32 2.24 16.44 -37.55
C ARG A 32 1.14 15.39 -37.69
N LEU A 33 1.51 14.13 -37.79
CA LEU A 33 0.61 13.02 -37.45
C LEU A 33 0.34 13.12 -35.95
N ARG A 34 -0.64 13.95 -35.57
CA ARG A 34 -1.05 14.17 -34.17
C ARG A 34 -1.81 12.95 -33.66
N SER A 35 -1.12 11.81 -33.56
CA SER A 35 -1.62 10.66 -32.83
C SER A 35 -1.31 10.85 -31.35
N LEU A 36 -2.33 10.70 -30.52
CA LEU A 36 -2.17 10.65 -29.07
C LEU A 36 -1.49 9.33 -28.68
N VAL A 37 -0.49 9.40 -27.81
CA VAL A 37 0.28 8.23 -27.36
C VAL A 37 0.38 8.24 -25.84
N SER A 38 0.26 7.06 -25.22
CA SER A 38 0.59 6.89 -23.79
C SER A 38 2.08 7.05 -23.59
N VAL A 39 2.49 7.89 -22.64
CA VAL A 39 3.90 8.05 -22.27
C VAL A 39 4.07 7.82 -20.78
N ASP A 40 4.89 6.84 -20.42
CA ASP A 40 5.24 6.52 -19.04
C ASP A 40 6.61 7.11 -18.72
N GLU A 41 6.67 7.96 -17.69
CA GLU A 41 7.93 8.34 -17.04
C GLU A 41 8.14 7.44 -15.82
N GLN A 42 9.17 6.60 -15.88
CA GLN A 42 9.67 5.87 -14.73
C GLN A 42 10.81 6.66 -14.11
N SER A 43 10.68 7.02 -12.83
CA SER A 43 11.71 7.78 -12.13
C SER A 43 11.93 7.32 -10.69
N TYR A 44 13.17 7.52 -10.23
CA TYR A 44 13.57 7.37 -8.84
C TYR A 44 14.87 8.14 -8.61
N TYR A 45 15.14 8.51 -7.36
CA TYR A 45 16.41 9.05 -6.92
C TYR A 45 17.27 7.97 -6.32
N PHE A 46 18.59 8.10 -6.49
CA PHE A 46 19.57 7.30 -5.78
C PHE A 46 20.53 8.21 -5.02
N LEU A 47 20.70 7.92 -3.73
CA LEU A 47 21.62 8.61 -2.82
C LEU A 47 22.66 7.60 -2.32
N PRO A 48 23.92 7.69 -2.78
CA PRO A 48 25.01 6.92 -2.20
C PRO A 48 25.22 7.36 -0.75
N VAL A 49 25.24 6.41 0.19
CA VAL A 49 25.37 6.70 1.64
C VAL A 49 26.69 6.20 2.25
N GLY A 50 27.65 5.82 1.40
CA GLY A 50 28.97 5.32 1.80
C GLY A 50 29.14 3.83 1.53
N GLY A 51 30.36 3.42 1.13
CA GLY A 51 30.64 2.04 0.70
C GLY A 51 29.88 1.66 -0.57
N ARG A 52 29.22 0.50 -0.57
CA ARG A 52 28.34 0.01 -1.66
C ARG A 52 26.85 0.29 -1.43
N ASP A 53 26.51 0.98 -0.34
CA ASP A 53 25.12 1.17 0.07
C ASP A 53 24.50 2.41 -0.57
N THR A 54 23.27 2.26 -1.06
CA THR A 54 22.52 3.31 -1.76
C THR A 54 21.08 3.33 -1.27
N LEU A 55 20.59 4.51 -0.91
CA LEU A 55 19.20 4.75 -0.61
C LEU A 55 18.47 5.15 -1.90
N PHE A 56 17.40 4.44 -2.24
CA PHE A 56 16.54 4.76 -3.36
C PHE A 56 15.22 5.34 -2.87
N PHE A 57 14.70 6.39 -3.52
CA PHE A 57 13.45 7.05 -3.10
C PHE A 57 12.79 7.81 -4.26
N ALA A 58 11.56 8.25 -4.06
CA ALA A 58 10.82 9.19 -4.91
C ALA A 58 10.48 10.47 -4.14
N LEU A 59 10.17 11.55 -4.85
CA LEU A 59 9.59 12.76 -4.27
C LEU A 59 8.06 12.64 -4.29
N ALA A 60 7.39 13.19 -3.28
CA ALA A 60 5.93 13.26 -3.25
C ALA A 60 5.42 14.15 -4.41
N SER A 61 4.41 13.68 -5.16
CA SER A 61 3.70 14.46 -6.19
C SER A 61 2.46 15.17 -5.63
N ASP A 62 2.08 16.32 -6.22
CA ASP A 62 0.78 16.97 -5.95
C ASP A 62 -0.42 16.05 -6.28
N THR A 63 -0.25 15.09 -7.19
CA THR A 63 -1.29 14.10 -7.54
C THR A 63 -1.42 12.95 -6.54
N ASP A 64 -0.48 12.78 -5.60
CA ASP A 64 -0.51 11.69 -4.60
C ASP A 64 -1.47 11.95 -3.43
N LEU A 65 -2.28 13.02 -3.52
CA LEU A 65 -3.35 13.39 -2.59
C LEU A 65 -4.44 12.32 -2.40
N VAL A 66 -4.48 11.30 -3.25
CA VAL A 66 -5.46 10.20 -3.16
C VAL A 66 -5.19 9.29 -1.94
N SER A 67 -3.98 9.27 -1.38
CA SER A 67 -3.67 8.45 -0.20
C SER A 67 -3.96 9.12 1.15
N GLY A 68 -4.68 10.26 1.17
CA GLY A 68 -5.14 10.91 2.41
C GLY A 68 -4.06 11.53 3.31
N VAL A 69 -2.77 11.42 2.96
CA VAL A 69 -1.67 12.03 3.71
C VAL A 69 -1.37 13.40 3.12
N ARG A 70 -2.24 14.38 3.44
CA ARG A 70 -1.91 15.80 3.32
C ARG A 70 -0.97 16.17 4.46
N ASP A 71 0.31 15.88 4.30
CA ASP A 71 1.32 16.67 5.00
C ASP A 71 1.81 17.71 4.01
N SER A 72 1.61 18.98 4.35
CA SER A 72 2.13 20.18 3.67
C SER A 72 3.68 20.27 3.70
N VAL A 73 4.32 19.12 3.81
CA VAL A 73 5.75 18.91 3.97
C VAL A 73 6.13 17.84 2.97
N VAL A 74 6.97 18.21 2.00
CA VAL A 74 7.64 17.25 1.12
C VAL A 74 8.49 16.33 2.01
N LEU A 75 8.22 15.02 2.00
CA LEU A 75 9.05 13.97 2.58
C LEU A 75 9.62 13.10 1.46
N LEU A 76 10.71 12.37 1.74
CA LEU A 76 11.14 11.29 0.85
C LEU A 76 10.11 10.16 0.93
N ARG A 77 9.60 9.68 -0.22
CA ARG A 77 8.68 8.52 -0.31
C ARG A 77 9.34 7.34 -1.01
N SER A 78 8.72 6.16 -0.90
CA SER A 78 9.22 4.91 -1.52
C SER A 78 10.69 4.66 -1.19
N LEU A 79 11.03 4.81 0.09
CA LEU A 79 12.37 4.59 0.60
C LEU A 79 12.69 3.09 0.55
N HIS A 80 13.68 2.72 -0.27
CA HIS A 80 14.05 1.34 -0.48
C HIS A 80 15.56 1.14 -0.58
N THR A 81 15.99 -0.07 -0.27
CA THR A 81 17.38 -0.56 -0.43
C THR A 81 17.67 -1.00 -1.86
N ARG A 82 16.62 -1.18 -2.70
CA ARG A 82 16.72 -1.68 -4.07
C ARG A 82 15.99 -0.74 -5.03
N SER A 83 16.63 -0.43 -6.16
CA SER A 83 16.09 0.50 -7.15
C SER A 83 14.75 0.07 -7.73
N ALA A 84 14.53 -1.24 -7.94
CA ALA A 84 13.30 -1.75 -8.54
C ALA A 84 12.04 -1.41 -7.72
N GLN A 85 12.17 -1.32 -6.40
CA GLN A 85 11.08 -1.02 -5.48
C GLN A 85 10.79 0.49 -5.39
N ALA A 86 11.80 1.34 -5.65
CA ALA A 86 11.66 2.79 -5.60
C ALA A 86 11.18 3.42 -6.91
N ARG A 87 10.97 2.63 -7.98
CA ARG A 87 10.51 3.16 -9.27
C ARG A 87 9.07 3.66 -9.13
N HIS A 88 8.89 4.94 -9.36
CA HIS A 88 7.59 5.55 -9.53
C HIS A 88 7.29 5.69 -11.03
N THR A 89 6.09 5.29 -11.46
CA THR A 89 5.67 5.38 -12.87
C THR A 89 4.51 6.37 -12.98
N VAL A 90 4.69 7.41 -13.78
CA VAL A 90 3.62 8.37 -14.10
C VAL A 90 3.28 8.26 -15.58
N THR A 91 2.01 8.01 -15.88
CA THR A 91 1.51 7.92 -17.25
C THR A 91 0.84 9.23 -17.65
N HIS A 92 1.31 9.83 -18.74
CA HIS A 92 0.71 11.01 -19.37
C HIS A 92 0.33 10.73 -20.82
N SER A 93 -0.55 11.56 -21.36
CA SER A 93 -0.81 11.59 -22.80
C SER A 93 0.18 12.52 -23.49
N GLY A 94 0.92 11.98 -24.46
CA GLY A 94 1.80 12.73 -25.34
C GLY A 94 1.27 12.80 -26.78
N PHE A 95 1.85 13.68 -27.58
CA PHE A 95 1.55 13.84 -29.00
C PHE A 95 2.75 13.43 -29.83
N ARG A 96 2.54 12.57 -30.82
CA ARG A 96 3.56 12.37 -31.86
C ARG A 96 3.66 13.64 -32.72
N VAL A 97 4.88 14.13 -32.93
CA VAL A 97 5.14 15.39 -33.62
C VAL A 97 5.97 15.24 -34.90
N SER A 98 6.58 14.07 -35.14
CA SER A 98 7.39 13.83 -36.34
C SER A 98 7.12 12.47 -37.00
N ARG A 99 7.52 12.35 -38.27
CA ARG A 99 7.53 11.07 -38.99
C ARG A 99 8.57 10.10 -38.45
N SER A 100 9.70 10.61 -37.94
CA SER A 100 10.70 9.82 -37.19
C SER A 100 10.19 9.29 -35.84
N GLY A 101 8.96 9.66 -35.45
CA GLY A 101 8.27 9.14 -34.27
C GLY A 101 8.60 9.85 -32.97
N GLU A 102 9.09 11.08 -33.06
CA GLU A 102 9.27 11.94 -31.89
C GLU A 102 7.92 12.23 -31.24
N VAL A 103 7.93 12.29 -29.91
CA VAL A 103 6.77 12.51 -29.06
C VAL A 103 7.04 13.70 -28.15
N GLU A 104 6.08 14.61 -28.06
CA GLU A 104 6.06 15.67 -27.07
C GLU A 104 5.07 15.34 -25.95
N VAL A 105 5.52 15.53 -24.73
CA VAL A 105 4.74 15.24 -23.52
C VAL A 105 5.11 16.23 -22.44
N TYR A 106 4.13 16.60 -21.63
CA TYR A 106 4.36 17.46 -20.47
C TYR A 106 4.36 16.63 -19.18
N PHE A 107 5.41 16.79 -18.38
CA PHE A 107 5.51 16.26 -17.02
C PHE A 107 5.79 17.40 -16.05
N THR A 108 5.31 17.29 -14.81
CA THR A 108 5.68 18.22 -13.74
C THR A 108 7.20 18.20 -13.55
N PRO A 109 7.88 19.37 -13.67
CA PRO A 109 9.33 19.41 -13.60
C PRO A 109 9.83 19.12 -12.18
N HIS A 110 10.68 18.11 -12.06
CA HIS A 110 11.40 17.78 -10.83
C HIS A 110 12.91 18.00 -11.02
N PRO A 111 13.66 18.35 -9.97
CA PRO A 111 15.10 18.58 -10.06
C PRO A 111 15.86 17.27 -10.35
N ASP A 112 16.79 17.28 -11.30
CA ASP A 112 17.58 16.07 -11.61
C ASP A 112 18.61 15.74 -10.52
N THR A 113 18.93 16.69 -9.65
CA THR A 113 19.82 16.50 -8.50
C THR A 113 19.26 17.21 -7.27
N LEU A 114 19.28 16.51 -6.14
CA LEU A 114 18.95 17.05 -4.82
C LEU A 114 20.23 17.20 -4.01
N ARG A 115 20.50 18.39 -3.48
CA ARG A 115 21.70 18.72 -2.69
C ARG A 115 21.47 19.96 -1.82
N GLY A 116 22.40 20.22 -0.90
CA GLY A 116 22.41 21.43 -0.07
C GLY A 116 21.54 21.33 1.18
N LYS A 117 21.40 22.46 1.90
CA LYS A 117 20.76 22.52 3.23
C LYS A 117 19.30 22.04 3.24
N ALA A 118 18.52 22.41 2.23
CA ALA A 118 17.13 21.97 2.11
C ALA A 118 17.02 20.44 1.98
N PHE A 119 17.91 19.83 1.20
CA PHE A 119 17.94 18.37 1.06
C PHE A 119 18.42 17.67 2.34
N GLN A 120 19.39 18.23 3.05
CA GLN A 120 19.78 17.73 4.37
C GLN A 120 18.63 17.77 5.39
N ALA A 121 17.88 18.88 5.42
CA ALA A 121 16.69 19.00 6.28
C ALA A 121 15.62 17.96 5.90
N LEU A 122 15.42 17.72 4.61
CA LEU A 122 14.51 16.70 4.09
C LEU A 122 14.89 15.27 4.53
N ILE A 123 16.19 14.93 4.47
CA ILE A 123 16.69 13.63 4.96
C ILE A 123 16.42 13.48 6.46
N LYS A 124 16.75 14.51 7.27
CA LYS A 124 16.53 14.47 8.73
C LYS A 124 15.06 14.30 9.08
N LYS A 125 14.18 15.05 8.41
CA LYS A 125 12.74 14.93 8.64
C LYS A 125 12.18 13.57 8.21
N SER A 126 12.69 13.02 7.12
CA SER A 126 12.31 11.67 6.67
C SER A 126 12.83 10.59 7.62
N LEU A 127 14.01 10.78 8.22
CA LEU A 127 14.54 9.91 9.27
C LEU A 127 13.65 9.91 10.51
N GLU A 128 13.23 11.08 11.00
CA GLU A 128 12.31 11.20 12.15
C GLU A 128 10.97 10.49 11.87
N ALA A 129 10.41 10.67 10.68
CA ALA A 129 9.17 10.01 10.26
C ALA A 129 9.32 8.49 10.19
N GLU A 130 10.39 7.97 9.56
CA GLU A 130 10.63 6.53 9.45
C GLU A 130 10.99 5.88 10.79
N LEU A 131 11.64 6.60 11.71
CA LEU A 131 11.85 6.14 13.09
C LEU A 131 10.51 5.98 13.83
N GLY A 132 9.60 6.94 13.67
CA GLY A 132 8.23 6.81 14.20
C GLY A 132 7.49 5.60 13.62
N ARG A 133 7.62 5.39 12.30
CA ARG A 133 7.01 4.26 11.59
C ARG A 133 7.60 2.92 12.03
N GLU A 134 8.92 2.82 12.16
CA GLU A 134 9.63 1.62 12.62
C GLU A 134 9.19 1.21 14.03
N ARG A 135 9.06 2.18 14.96
CA ARG A 135 8.56 1.92 16.32
C ARG A 135 7.13 1.40 16.32
N LEU A 136 6.24 1.97 15.49
CA LEU A 136 4.86 1.51 15.39
C LEU A 136 4.78 0.10 14.81
N LEU A 137 5.54 -0.17 13.75
CA LEU A 137 5.63 -1.50 13.13
C LEU A 137 6.19 -2.53 14.12
N LYS A 138 7.23 -2.18 14.88
CA LYS A 138 7.80 -3.05 15.92
C LYS A 138 6.75 -3.46 16.95
N LYS A 139 6.03 -2.49 17.54
CA LYS A 139 4.96 -2.77 18.51
C LYS A 139 3.89 -3.70 17.93
N ARG A 140 3.53 -3.51 16.66
CA ARG A 140 2.57 -4.35 15.97
C ARG A 140 3.07 -5.78 15.79
N VAL A 141 4.31 -5.95 15.38
CA VAL A 141 4.95 -7.27 15.24
C VAL A 141 5.03 -7.98 16.59
N GLU A 142 5.36 -7.26 17.66
CA GLU A 142 5.37 -7.81 19.03
C GLU A 142 3.98 -8.31 19.45
N GLU A 143 2.94 -7.53 19.15
CA GLU A 143 1.55 -7.91 19.44
C GLU A 143 1.09 -9.11 18.60
N LEU A 144 1.42 -9.16 17.31
CA LEU A 144 1.12 -10.31 16.46
C LEU A 144 1.85 -11.58 16.91
N ARG A 145 3.08 -11.45 17.40
CA ARG A 145 3.84 -12.56 18.02
C ARG A 145 3.23 -13.00 19.35
N TYR A 146 2.65 -12.07 20.11
CA TYR A 146 1.89 -12.42 21.30
C TYR A 146 0.64 -13.22 20.90
N TYR A 147 -0.14 -12.74 19.93
CA TYR A 147 -1.31 -13.46 19.41
C TYR A 147 -0.95 -14.87 18.94
N ALA A 148 0.12 -15.02 18.17
CA ALA A 148 0.62 -16.31 17.66
C ALA A 148 1.00 -17.32 18.77
N ARG A 149 1.40 -16.85 19.95
CA ARG A 149 1.73 -17.72 21.09
C ARG A 149 0.50 -18.14 21.89
N THR A 150 -0.55 -17.34 21.86
CA THR A 150 -1.77 -17.53 22.67
C THR A 150 -2.89 -18.24 21.88
N HIS A 151 -2.83 -18.20 20.54
CA HIS A 151 -3.84 -18.77 19.64
C HIS A 151 -3.28 -19.92 18.81
N SER A 152 -4.18 -20.74 18.26
CA SER A 152 -3.84 -21.92 17.46
C SER A 152 -4.45 -21.85 16.05
N VAL A 153 -3.91 -22.63 15.11
CA VAL A 153 -4.44 -22.79 13.74
C VAL A 153 -5.90 -23.24 13.69
N THR A 154 -6.39 -23.86 14.76
CA THR A 154 -7.80 -24.22 14.91
C THR A 154 -8.70 -23.00 15.11
N ASP A 155 -8.16 -21.86 15.56
CA ASP A 155 -8.93 -20.64 15.72
C ASP A 155 -9.32 -20.05 14.37
N GLN A 156 -10.60 -19.68 14.25
CA GLN A 156 -11.06 -18.98 13.08
C GLN A 156 -10.30 -17.65 12.97
N GLY A 157 -9.62 -17.42 11.84
CA GLY A 157 -8.81 -16.22 11.57
C GLY A 157 -7.33 -16.34 11.83
N TYR A 158 -6.87 -17.42 12.45
CA TYR A 158 -5.48 -17.55 12.82
C TYR A 158 -4.58 -17.40 11.59
N ASN A 159 -4.91 -18.08 10.49
CA ASN A 159 -4.13 -18.03 9.26
C ASN A 159 -4.09 -16.63 8.63
N GLU A 160 -5.21 -15.90 8.70
CA GLU A 160 -5.32 -14.53 8.20
C GLU A 160 -4.47 -13.57 9.05
N VAL A 161 -4.51 -13.71 10.38
CA VAL A 161 -3.68 -12.93 11.30
C VAL A 161 -2.20 -13.25 11.09
N MET A 162 -1.82 -14.53 10.91
CA MET A 162 -0.43 -14.93 10.66
C MET A 162 0.07 -14.42 9.32
N SER A 163 -0.73 -14.54 8.25
CA SER A 163 -0.38 -13.99 6.94
C SER A 163 -0.18 -12.48 6.99
N TYR A 164 -1.02 -11.77 7.74
CA TYR A 164 -0.82 -10.34 7.99
C TYR A 164 0.45 -10.09 8.83
N GLY A 165 0.72 -10.93 9.83
CA GLY A 165 1.89 -10.80 10.67
C GLY A 165 3.21 -10.99 9.94
N ASP A 166 3.29 -11.93 8.99
CA ASP A 166 4.47 -12.11 8.13
C ASP A 166 4.72 -10.88 7.26
N ASN A 167 3.66 -10.29 6.71
CA ASN A 167 3.74 -9.04 5.95
C ASN A 167 4.23 -7.87 6.82
N GLU A 168 3.73 -7.73 8.04
CA GLU A 168 4.15 -6.69 8.98
C GLU A 168 5.59 -6.90 9.47
N LEU A 169 6.01 -8.14 9.70
CA LEU A 169 7.40 -8.48 10.01
C LEU A 169 8.32 -8.05 8.87
N GLN A 170 7.97 -8.41 7.63
CA GLN A 170 8.76 -8.03 6.46
C GLN A 170 8.82 -6.50 6.29
N ARG A 171 7.71 -5.79 6.54
CA ARG A 171 7.64 -4.32 6.53
C ARG A 171 8.54 -3.71 7.61
N TRP A 172 8.52 -4.24 8.83
CA TRP A 172 9.38 -3.79 9.92
C TRP A 172 10.86 -3.99 9.61
N GLU A 173 11.26 -5.18 9.14
CA GLU A 173 12.65 -5.45 8.74
C GLU A 173 13.13 -4.52 7.62
N ASN A 174 12.28 -4.25 6.63
CA ASN A 174 12.58 -3.31 5.57
C ASN A 174 12.70 -1.88 6.12
N SER A 175 11.80 -1.49 7.04
CA SER A 175 11.85 -0.19 7.73
C SER A 175 13.16 -0.01 8.49
N LYS A 176 13.63 -1.04 9.21
CA LYS A 176 14.92 -1.01 9.92
C LYS A 176 16.10 -0.77 8.98
N LYS A 177 16.12 -1.46 7.83
CA LYS A 177 17.16 -1.28 6.81
C LYS A 177 17.14 0.13 6.24
N VAL A 178 15.94 0.69 6.00
CA VAL A 178 15.76 2.07 5.54
C VAL A 178 16.23 3.09 6.57
N VAL A 179 15.86 2.92 7.84
CA VAL A 179 16.32 3.77 8.95
C VAL A 179 17.84 3.78 9.01
N ALA A 180 18.50 2.62 8.96
CA ALA A 180 19.96 2.53 8.97
C ALA A 180 20.61 3.24 7.76
N LEU A 181 19.98 3.26 6.59
CA LEU A 181 20.43 4.04 5.44
C LEU A 181 20.22 5.54 5.64
N LEU A 182 19.08 5.95 6.20
CA LEU A 182 18.76 7.35 6.48
C LEU A 182 19.65 7.95 7.56
N GLU A 183 20.00 7.19 8.60
CA GLU A 183 20.96 7.60 9.62
C GLU A 183 22.34 7.90 9.02
N ARG A 184 22.80 7.03 8.11
CA ARG A 184 24.06 7.26 7.37
C ARG A 184 23.95 8.44 6.42
N ALA A 185 22.84 8.57 5.70
CA ALA A 185 22.55 9.71 4.84
C ALA A 185 22.57 11.04 5.61
N ALA A 186 22.01 11.05 6.83
CA ALA A 186 21.94 12.24 7.68
C ALA A 186 23.31 12.69 8.22
N ARG A 187 24.30 11.79 8.27
CA ARG A 187 25.69 12.08 8.67
C ARG A 187 26.57 12.59 7.53
N LEU A 188 26.09 12.54 6.29
CA LEU A 188 26.86 13.05 5.14
C LEU A 188 26.99 14.57 5.22
N GLU A 189 28.21 15.09 5.08
CA GLU A 189 28.45 16.54 5.04
C GLU A 189 27.82 17.20 3.82
N ARG A 190 27.79 16.50 2.68
CA ARG A 190 27.30 16.99 1.39
C ARG A 190 26.48 15.92 0.66
N PRO A 191 25.29 15.54 1.17
CA PRO A 191 24.47 14.53 0.52
C PRO A 191 24.02 15.03 -0.85
N MET A 192 24.14 14.16 -1.84
CA MET A 192 23.72 14.43 -3.21
C MET A 192 23.00 13.21 -3.77
N ALA A 193 21.71 13.36 -4.05
CA ALA A 193 20.93 12.36 -4.75
C ALA A 193 20.75 12.76 -6.22
N ARG A 194 20.81 11.78 -7.11
CA ARG A 194 20.58 11.99 -8.55
C ARG A 194 19.33 11.26 -8.98
N ARG A 195 18.55 11.89 -9.85
CA ARG A 195 17.35 11.30 -10.45
C ARG A 195 17.76 10.40 -11.61
N ARG A 196 17.20 9.21 -11.67
CA ARG A 196 17.24 8.33 -12.83
C ARG A 196 15.88 8.33 -13.50
N LEU A 197 15.90 8.41 -14.83
CA LEU A 197 14.72 8.55 -15.67
C LEU A 197 14.74 7.52 -16.78
N GLN A 198 13.56 6.99 -17.07
CA GLN A 198 13.33 6.12 -18.21
C GLN A 198 11.96 6.45 -18.77
N TYR A 199 11.90 6.69 -20.09
CA TYR A 199 10.67 6.99 -20.79
C TYR A 199 10.27 5.80 -21.64
N THR A 200 8.97 5.50 -21.64
CA THR A 200 8.39 4.65 -22.67
C THR A 200 7.20 5.34 -23.30
N ALA A 201 7.03 5.22 -24.62
CA ALA A 201 5.83 5.67 -25.31
C ALA A 201 5.19 4.48 -26.01
N GLY A 202 3.89 4.24 -25.76
CA GLY A 202 3.19 3.05 -26.23
C GLY A 202 3.87 1.73 -25.85
N GLY A 203 4.53 1.69 -24.68
CA GLY A 203 5.31 0.54 -24.19
C GLY A 203 6.70 0.36 -24.81
N LYS A 204 7.12 1.25 -25.73
CA LYS A 204 8.43 1.21 -26.39
C LYS A 204 9.40 2.19 -25.75
N ALA A 205 10.69 1.89 -25.72
CA ALA A 205 11.69 2.74 -25.07
C ALA A 205 11.98 4.03 -25.86
N TYR A 206 12.01 5.16 -25.15
CA TYR A 206 12.23 6.49 -25.71
C TYR A 206 13.31 7.24 -24.91
N ALA A 207 14.05 8.11 -25.59
CA ALA A 207 15.11 8.93 -25.01
C ALA A 207 14.77 10.42 -25.13
N PRO A 208 15.08 11.26 -24.12
CA PRO A 208 14.84 12.70 -24.20
C PRO A 208 15.80 13.35 -25.21
N VAL A 209 15.24 14.22 -26.04
CA VAL A 209 15.94 15.11 -26.97
C VAL A 209 16.08 16.49 -26.37
N SER A 210 15.01 17.01 -25.78
CA SER A 210 14.99 18.29 -25.10
C SER A 210 14.03 18.27 -23.92
N ARG A 211 14.30 19.13 -22.94
CA ARG A 211 13.44 19.38 -21.79
C ARG A 211 13.39 20.87 -21.51
N GLN A 212 12.21 21.46 -21.54
CA GLN A 212 11.99 22.87 -21.26
C GLN A 212 10.75 23.06 -20.40
N LYS A 213 10.94 23.50 -19.15
CA LYS A 213 9.86 23.83 -18.19
C LYS A 213 8.74 22.76 -18.12
N GLY A 214 9.12 21.48 -18.11
CA GLY A 214 8.17 20.35 -18.03
C GLY A 214 7.75 19.76 -19.39
N LEU A 215 7.86 20.51 -20.48
CA LEU A 215 7.71 19.96 -21.84
C LEU A 215 8.96 19.15 -22.20
N ILE A 216 8.76 17.90 -22.57
CA ILE A 216 9.81 16.97 -22.96
C ILE A 216 9.54 16.50 -24.39
N ARG A 217 10.55 16.65 -25.25
CA ARG A 217 10.57 16.01 -26.56
C ARG A 217 11.37 14.72 -26.46
N LEU A 218 10.76 13.61 -26.86
CA LEU A 218 11.31 12.27 -26.80
C LEU A 218 11.49 11.72 -28.22
N LYS A 219 12.56 10.97 -28.45
CA LYS A 219 12.76 10.19 -29.69
C LYS A 219 12.77 8.69 -29.38
N PRO A 220 12.36 7.83 -30.33
CA PRO A 220 12.48 6.39 -30.17
C PRO A 220 13.93 5.99 -29.90
N SER A 221 14.15 5.10 -28.94
CA SER A 221 15.50 4.58 -28.67
C SER A 221 15.98 3.63 -29.77
N ARG A 222 15.06 3.09 -30.59
CA ARG A 222 15.35 2.32 -31.80
C ARG A 222 14.43 2.80 -32.94
N PRO A 223 14.93 2.93 -34.20
CA PRO A 223 14.15 3.48 -35.32
C PRO A 223 12.86 2.71 -35.66
N ASP A 224 12.83 1.40 -35.43
CA ASP A 224 11.70 0.50 -35.66
C ASP A 224 10.68 0.50 -34.51
N ALA A 225 11.05 1.08 -33.37
CA ALA A 225 10.26 1.09 -32.15
C ALA A 225 9.34 2.31 -32.03
N LEU A 226 8.65 2.67 -33.13
CA LEU A 226 7.74 3.82 -33.13
C LEU A 226 6.50 3.55 -32.27
N ALA A 227 6.21 4.44 -31.34
CA ALA A 227 4.98 4.40 -30.59
C ALA A 227 3.81 4.79 -31.49
N VAL A 228 2.80 3.92 -31.52
CA VAL A 228 1.55 4.16 -32.26
C VAL A 228 0.46 4.35 -31.22
N GLY A 229 -0.34 5.40 -31.40
CA GLY A 229 -1.54 5.58 -30.58
C GLY A 229 -2.48 4.40 -30.77
N THR A 230 -2.73 3.65 -29.71
CA THR A 230 -3.67 2.51 -29.73
C THR A 230 -5.12 2.93 -29.53
N GLY A 231 -5.37 4.22 -29.30
CA GLY A 231 -6.68 4.73 -28.86
C GLY A 231 -7.10 4.27 -27.47
N LYS A 232 -6.33 3.40 -26.80
CA LYS A 232 -6.72 2.77 -25.52
C LYS A 232 -6.97 3.78 -24.39
N ILE A 233 -6.16 4.84 -24.32
CA ILE A 233 -6.37 5.95 -23.36
C ILE A 233 -7.69 6.66 -23.65
N GLN A 234 -7.95 6.99 -24.91
CA GLN A 234 -9.20 7.64 -25.32
C GLN A 234 -10.41 6.72 -25.09
N LEU A 235 -10.26 5.41 -25.32
CA LEU A 235 -11.30 4.42 -25.09
C LEU A 235 -11.67 4.34 -23.60
N HIS A 236 -10.69 4.35 -22.69
CA HIS A 236 -10.98 4.42 -21.25
C HIS A 236 -11.68 5.72 -20.84
N TYR A 237 -11.34 6.85 -21.48
CA TYR A 237 -11.98 8.13 -21.20
C TYR A 237 -13.42 8.19 -21.74
N LEU A 238 -13.64 7.70 -22.95
CA LEU A 238 -14.95 7.71 -23.63
C LEU A 238 -15.89 6.61 -23.13
N TYR A 239 -15.33 5.47 -22.72
CA TYR A 239 -16.07 4.30 -22.24
C TYR A 239 -15.47 3.82 -20.92
N PRO A 240 -15.67 4.58 -19.82
CA PRO A 240 -15.19 4.16 -18.52
C PRO A 240 -15.88 2.85 -18.15
N LYS A 241 -15.10 1.77 -18.02
CA LYS A 241 -15.58 0.54 -17.39
C LYS A 241 -15.64 0.81 -15.89
N VAL A 242 -16.86 1.04 -15.39
CA VAL A 242 -17.08 1.18 -13.95
C VAL A 242 -16.84 -0.18 -13.30
N ASP A 243 -15.80 -0.29 -12.48
CA ASP A 243 -15.62 -1.45 -11.63
C ASP A 243 -16.67 -1.41 -10.51
N THR A 244 -17.68 -2.28 -10.60
CA THR A 244 -18.74 -2.40 -9.59
C THR A 244 -18.41 -3.41 -8.49
N LEU A 245 -17.32 -4.16 -8.65
CA LEU A 245 -16.90 -5.21 -7.72
C LEU A 245 -15.86 -4.70 -6.74
N HIS A 246 -14.92 -3.88 -7.17
CA HIS A 246 -13.87 -3.36 -6.28
C HIS A 246 -14.11 -1.90 -5.94
N ARG A 247 -13.82 -1.53 -4.69
CA ARG A 247 -13.91 -0.16 -4.21
C ARG A 247 -12.69 0.19 -3.40
N GLN A 248 -12.00 1.24 -3.82
CA GLN A 248 -10.91 1.84 -3.06
C GLN A 248 -11.22 3.30 -2.81
N PHE A 249 -11.24 3.71 -1.54
CA PHE A 249 -11.57 5.08 -1.17
C PHE A 249 -11.01 5.42 0.21
N VAL A 250 -10.94 6.72 0.51
CA VAL A 250 -10.59 7.25 1.82
C VAL A 250 -11.83 7.93 2.38
N ASP A 251 -12.23 7.58 3.60
CA ASP A 251 -13.37 8.23 4.26
C ASP A 251 -12.98 9.58 4.90
N GLU A 252 -13.96 10.24 5.52
CA GLU A 252 -13.78 11.52 6.22
C GLU A 252 -12.81 11.42 7.42
N LYS A 253 -12.67 10.22 7.99
CA LYS A 253 -11.74 9.91 9.09
C LYS A 253 -10.34 9.57 8.59
N ARG A 254 -10.09 9.68 7.28
CA ARG A 254 -8.84 9.32 6.60
C ARG A 254 -8.49 7.83 6.70
N THR A 255 -9.50 6.98 6.82
CA THR A 255 -9.36 5.53 6.74
C THR A 255 -9.36 5.11 5.28
N PHE A 256 -8.30 4.44 4.85
CA PHE A 256 -8.24 3.85 3.52
C PHE A 256 -8.94 2.50 3.51
N PHE A 257 -9.93 2.36 2.63
CA PHE A 257 -10.65 1.12 2.39
C PHE A 257 -10.23 0.51 1.05
N SER A 258 -10.06 -0.81 1.03
CA SER A 258 -9.90 -1.60 -0.18
C SER A 258 -10.83 -2.81 -0.09
N LEU A 259 -11.94 -2.74 -0.80
CA LEU A 259 -13.09 -3.64 -0.66
C LEU A 259 -13.41 -4.34 -1.97
N THR A 260 -13.95 -5.55 -1.86
CA THR A 260 -14.51 -6.35 -2.93
C THR A 260 -15.95 -6.70 -2.56
N ARG A 261 -16.88 -6.51 -3.49
CA ARG A 261 -18.30 -6.78 -3.30
C ARG A 261 -18.54 -8.28 -3.27
N THR A 262 -19.36 -8.73 -2.33
CA THR A 262 -19.80 -10.12 -2.20
C THR A 262 -21.32 -10.16 -2.08
N ALA A 263 -21.93 -11.36 -2.10
CA ALA A 263 -23.37 -11.51 -1.95
C ALA A 263 -23.90 -10.96 -0.61
N GLY A 264 -23.07 -10.98 0.45
CA GLY A 264 -23.43 -10.54 1.80
C GLY A 264 -23.04 -9.10 2.15
N GLY A 265 -22.53 -8.31 1.20
CA GLY A 265 -22.03 -6.96 1.43
C GLY A 265 -20.65 -6.74 0.81
N TRP A 266 -19.68 -6.37 1.62
CA TRP A 266 -18.29 -6.13 1.20
C TRP A 266 -17.31 -6.97 2.00
N THR A 267 -16.19 -7.33 1.42
CA THR A 267 -15.05 -7.95 2.10
C THR A 267 -13.77 -7.26 1.69
N GLY A 268 -12.83 -7.10 2.60
CA GLY A 268 -11.54 -6.49 2.28
C GLY A 268 -10.86 -5.95 3.51
N SER A 269 -10.18 -4.81 3.37
CA SER A 269 -9.44 -4.21 4.48
C SER A 269 -9.71 -2.73 4.66
N ALA A 270 -9.53 -2.26 5.88
CA ALA A 270 -9.49 -0.85 6.26
C ALA A 270 -8.18 -0.55 7.01
N LEU A 271 -7.52 0.55 6.67
CA LEU A 271 -6.29 1.03 7.33
C LEU A 271 -6.48 2.49 7.75
N ALA A 272 -6.49 2.75 9.05
CA ALA A 272 -6.61 4.08 9.62
C ALA A 272 -5.26 4.80 9.72
N VAL A 273 -5.29 6.13 9.86
CA VAL A 273 -4.07 6.97 9.97
C VAL A 273 -3.23 6.64 11.19
N ASN A 274 -3.88 6.27 12.30
CA ASN A 274 -3.18 5.81 13.52
C ASN A 274 -2.55 4.41 13.35
N GLY A 275 -2.74 3.79 12.18
CA GLY A 275 -2.25 2.48 11.82
C GLY A 275 -3.25 1.34 12.10
N ASP A 276 -4.36 1.59 12.80
CA ASP A 276 -5.32 0.52 13.10
C ASP A 276 -5.76 -0.15 11.80
N TYR A 277 -5.67 -1.47 11.78
CA TYR A 277 -5.96 -2.28 10.61
C TYR A 277 -7.14 -3.19 10.90
N TYR A 278 -8.00 -3.38 9.91
CA TYR A 278 -9.04 -4.39 9.92
C TYR A 278 -9.05 -5.12 8.58
N SER A 279 -9.27 -6.44 8.63
CA SER A 279 -9.55 -7.27 7.46
C SER A 279 -10.71 -8.20 7.76
N GLY A 280 -11.70 -8.21 6.88
CA GLY A 280 -12.90 -9.00 7.06
C GLY A 280 -14.08 -8.47 6.26
N ALA A 281 -15.27 -8.78 6.75
CA ALA A 281 -16.51 -8.37 6.12
C ALA A 281 -16.99 -6.99 6.63
N PHE A 282 -17.68 -6.28 5.74
CA PHE A 282 -18.30 -5.00 6.00
C PHE A 282 -19.73 -5.00 5.47
N ASP A 283 -20.59 -4.22 6.12
CA ASP A 283 -21.94 -3.98 5.62
C ASP A 283 -21.97 -2.95 4.48
N SER A 284 -23.16 -2.65 3.96
CA SER A 284 -23.36 -1.69 2.88
C SER A 284 -22.94 -0.25 3.23
N LEU A 285 -22.78 0.06 4.51
CA LEU A 285 -22.34 1.36 5.04
C LEU A 285 -20.85 1.35 5.40
N TYR A 286 -20.11 0.30 5.03
CA TYR A 286 -18.68 0.13 5.29
C TYR A 286 -18.33 -0.02 6.78
N GLN A 287 -19.30 -0.43 7.61
CA GLN A 287 -19.06 -0.78 9.01
C GLN A 287 -18.60 -2.23 9.09
N ARG A 288 -17.67 -2.55 10.00
CA ARG A 288 -17.20 -3.91 10.23
C ARG A 288 -18.36 -4.81 10.66
N GLN A 289 -18.58 -5.89 9.94
CA GLN A 289 -19.77 -6.75 10.07
C GLN A 289 -19.40 -8.20 9.79
N GLY A 290 -19.91 -9.13 10.60
CA GLY A 290 -19.61 -10.55 10.43
C GLY A 290 -18.19 -10.87 10.88
N TYR A 291 -17.53 -11.80 10.20
CA TYR A 291 -16.23 -12.27 10.62
C TYR A 291 -15.08 -11.37 10.12
N GLY A 292 -14.07 -11.14 10.97
CA GLY A 292 -12.83 -10.47 10.59
C GLY A 292 -11.89 -10.27 11.77
N PHE A 293 -10.67 -9.85 11.47
CA PHE A 293 -9.68 -9.49 12.48
C PHE A 293 -9.31 -8.01 12.43
N ALA A 294 -9.07 -7.42 13.60
CA ALA A 294 -8.50 -6.10 13.74
C ALA A 294 -7.15 -6.20 14.45
N VAL A 295 -6.22 -5.34 14.05
CA VAL A 295 -5.00 -5.06 14.80
C VAL A 295 -5.09 -3.60 15.17
N ASN A 296 -5.61 -3.34 16.37
CA ASN A 296 -5.60 -2.00 16.95
C ASN A 296 -4.29 -1.83 17.73
N GLY A 297 -3.83 -0.60 17.95
CA GLY A 297 -2.55 -0.32 18.64
C GLY A 297 -2.39 -0.88 20.08
N ARG A 298 -3.30 -1.75 20.55
CA ARG A 298 -3.29 -2.41 21.86
C ARG A 298 -3.35 -3.93 21.77
N MET A 299 -4.19 -4.49 20.90
CA MET A 299 -4.41 -5.94 20.80
C MET A 299 -4.86 -6.38 19.40
N VAL A 300 -4.57 -7.63 19.06
CA VAL A 300 -5.27 -8.33 17.97
C VAL A 300 -6.66 -8.76 18.44
N GLN A 301 -7.69 -8.54 17.62
CA GLN A 301 -9.07 -8.98 17.85
C GLN A 301 -9.53 -9.78 16.66
N SER A 302 -9.64 -11.10 16.77
CA SER A 302 -10.02 -11.98 15.66
C SER A 302 -11.34 -12.67 15.95
N GLY A 303 -12.43 -12.27 15.27
CA GLY A 303 -13.75 -12.77 15.64
C GLY A 303 -14.92 -12.10 14.95
N THR A 304 -16.04 -12.02 15.68
CA THR A 304 -17.28 -11.48 15.13
C THR A 304 -17.41 -9.99 15.40
N TRP A 305 -17.82 -9.26 14.38
CA TRP A 305 -18.08 -7.84 14.38
C TRP A 305 -19.55 -7.58 14.06
N HIS A 306 -20.12 -6.57 14.70
CA HIS A 306 -21.45 -6.10 14.36
C HIS A 306 -21.50 -4.59 14.47
N ARG A 307 -21.68 -3.90 13.34
CA ARG A 307 -21.68 -2.42 13.24
C ARG A 307 -20.51 -1.81 13.99
N ASP A 308 -19.30 -2.17 13.58
CA ASP A 308 -18.02 -1.73 14.15
C ASP A 308 -17.72 -2.15 15.59
N ARG A 309 -18.62 -2.89 16.24
CA ARG A 309 -18.40 -3.39 17.60
C ARG A 309 -17.89 -4.82 17.56
N PHE A 310 -16.74 -5.06 18.19
CA PHE A 310 -16.24 -6.40 18.42
C PHE A 310 -17.17 -7.14 19.39
N LYS A 311 -17.58 -8.36 19.02
CA LYS A 311 -18.50 -9.20 19.78
C LYS A 311 -17.84 -10.40 20.44
N GLY A 312 -16.52 -10.53 20.29
CA GLY A 312 -15.73 -11.61 20.85
C GLY A 312 -15.13 -12.51 19.78
N GLU A 313 -14.13 -13.25 20.22
CA GLU A 313 -13.41 -14.22 19.42
C GLU A 313 -14.28 -15.46 19.18
N ARG A 314 -14.07 -16.13 18.04
CA ARG A 314 -14.67 -17.45 17.78
C ARG A 314 -13.57 -18.50 17.95
N MET A 315 -13.28 -18.83 19.21
CA MET A 315 -12.36 -19.93 19.52
C MET A 315 -13.05 -21.27 19.28
N ILE A 316 -12.31 -22.24 18.75
CA ILE A 316 -12.71 -23.66 18.83
C ILE A 316 -12.23 -24.17 20.18
N TYR A 317 -13.14 -24.67 21.01
CA TYR A 317 -12.84 -25.19 22.34
C TYR A 317 -12.40 -26.64 22.22
N THR A 318 -11.25 -26.97 22.82
CA THR A 318 -10.57 -28.26 22.68
C THR A 318 -9.88 -28.61 24.00
N ALA A 319 -9.68 -29.90 24.29
CA ALA A 319 -9.11 -30.35 25.56
C ALA A 319 -7.62 -29.98 25.76
N ASP A 320 -6.90 -29.66 24.69
CA ASP A 320 -5.49 -29.23 24.68
C ASP A 320 -5.30 -27.74 24.99
N ARG A 321 -6.38 -26.97 25.17
CA ARG A 321 -6.30 -25.56 25.59
C ARG A 321 -6.12 -25.40 27.09
N VAL A 322 -5.50 -24.29 27.44
CA VAL A 322 -5.36 -23.85 28.83
C VAL A 322 -6.62 -23.08 29.22
N TYR A 323 -7.34 -23.57 30.23
CA TYR A 323 -8.57 -22.96 30.71
C TYR A 323 -8.41 -22.34 32.10
N GLY A 324 -8.82 -21.08 32.22
CA GLY A 324 -8.94 -20.38 33.49
C GLY A 324 -10.40 -20.23 33.92
N ILE A 325 -10.68 -20.30 35.22
CA ILE A 325 -11.99 -19.89 35.77
C ILE A 325 -11.84 -18.86 36.88
N ASP A 326 -12.83 -17.99 37.00
CA ASP A 326 -12.95 -17.05 38.11
C ASP A 326 -13.89 -17.65 39.18
N ILE A 327 -13.43 -17.65 40.43
CA ILE A 327 -14.18 -18.13 41.58
C ILE A 327 -14.32 -17.00 42.59
N SER A 328 -15.50 -16.87 43.17
CA SER A 328 -15.85 -15.87 44.18
C SER A 328 -16.69 -16.51 45.29
N ARG A 329 -17.10 -15.70 46.28
CA ARG A 329 -18.05 -16.12 47.32
C ARG A 329 -19.31 -16.78 46.75
N HIS A 330 -19.75 -16.39 45.55
CA HIS A 330 -20.98 -16.91 44.94
C HIS A 330 -20.90 -18.38 44.52
N GLN A 331 -19.70 -18.92 44.34
CA GLN A 331 -19.50 -20.36 44.09
C GLN A 331 -19.49 -21.17 45.39
N HIS A 332 -19.29 -20.52 46.54
CA HIS A 332 -19.33 -21.14 47.86
C HIS A 332 -20.69 -20.97 48.54
N GLU A 333 -21.35 -19.83 48.36
CA GLU A 333 -22.59 -19.44 49.03
C GLU A 333 -23.77 -19.56 48.06
N ILE A 334 -24.52 -20.66 48.15
CA ILE A 334 -25.64 -20.97 47.26
C ILE A 334 -26.88 -21.23 48.13
N ASP A 335 -27.96 -20.49 47.87
CA ASP A 335 -29.25 -20.62 48.56
C ASP A 335 -29.14 -20.65 50.10
N GLY A 336 -28.26 -19.80 50.65
CA GLY A 336 -28.02 -19.67 52.09
C GLY A 336 -27.17 -20.77 52.72
N LYS A 337 -26.61 -21.68 51.92
CA LYS A 337 -25.71 -22.75 52.37
C LYS A 337 -24.29 -22.52 51.84
N VAL A 338 -23.31 -23.06 52.58
CA VAL A 338 -21.88 -22.95 52.23
C VAL A 338 -21.37 -24.30 51.71
N TYR A 339 -20.68 -24.26 50.57
CA TYR A 339 -20.12 -25.41 49.88
C TYR A 339 -18.62 -25.25 49.65
N GLY A 340 -17.87 -26.32 49.90
CA GLY A 340 -16.46 -26.43 49.52
C GLY A 340 -16.31 -26.81 48.04
N ILE A 341 -15.18 -26.43 47.43
CA ILE A 341 -14.86 -26.84 46.06
C ILE A 341 -14.04 -28.14 46.13
N HIS A 342 -14.52 -29.19 45.46
CA HIS A 342 -13.77 -30.42 45.29
C HIS A 342 -12.79 -30.27 44.11
N TRP A 343 -11.61 -29.71 44.40
CA TRP A 343 -10.59 -29.37 43.39
C TRP A 343 -10.20 -30.51 42.44
N PRO A 344 -10.04 -31.78 42.89
CA PRO A 344 -9.66 -32.87 41.98
C PRO A 344 -10.70 -33.19 40.90
N SER A 345 -11.96 -32.78 41.09
CA SER A 345 -13.06 -33.00 40.14
C SER A 345 -13.44 -31.74 39.36
N LEU A 346 -12.67 -30.65 39.49
CA LEU A 346 -12.98 -29.38 38.86
C LEU A 346 -12.74 -29.46 37.35
N ARG A 347 -13.81 -29.38 36.56
CA ARG A 347 -13.78 -29.51 35.10
C ARG A 347 -14.76 -28.54 34.44
N ILE A 348 -14.46 -28.14 33.21
CA ILE A 348 -15.38 -27.38 32.38
C ILE A 348 -16.25 -28.37 31.62
N VAL A 349 -17.48 -28.53 32.10
CA VAL A 349 -18.50 -29.42 31.52
C VAL A 349 -19.54 -28.66 30.68
N GLY A 350 -19.37 -27.35 30.54
CA GLY A 350 -20.25 -26.49 29.76
C GLY A 350 -19.63 -25.12 29.52
N ILE A 351 -19.76 -24.63 28.28
CA ILE A 351 -19.14 -23.36 27.84
C ILE A 351 -20.17 -22.31 27.40
N GLY A 352 -21.45 -22.55 27.69
CA GLY A 352 -22.56 -21.69 27.27
C GLY A 352 -23.06 -22.03 25.85
N LYS A 353 -24.34 -21.73 25.58
CA LYS A 353 -25.06 -22.23 24.38
C LYS A 353 -24.43 -21.85 23.03
N VAL A 354 -23.74 -20.71 22.97
CA VAL A 354 -23.07 -20.24 21.74
C VAL A 354 -21.71 -20.92 21.56
N ALA A 355 -20.94 -21.07 22.63
CA ALA A 355 -19.63 -21.71 22.62
C ALA A 355 -19.72 -23.23 22.40
N HIS A 356 -20.80 -23.88 22.87
CA HIS A 356 -21.04 -25.31 22.60
C HIS A 356 -21.08 -25.66 21.12
N ARG A 357 -21.50 -24.71 20.25
CA ARG A 357 -21.48 -24.89 18.79
C ARG A 357 -20.06 -24.90 18.20
N HIS A 358 -19.08 -24.56 19.02
CA HIS A 358 -17.66 -24.45 18.67
C HIS A 358 -16.79 -25.35 19.55
N ALA A 359 -17.38 -26.31 20.28
CA ALA A 359 -16.64 -27.36 20.95
C ALA A 359 -16.21 -28.45 19.96
N ALA A 360 -14.95 -28.85 20.01
CA ALA A 360 -14.48 -30.05 19.34
C ALA A 360 -14.77 -31.26 20.24
N GLY A 361 -15.86 -31.97 19.94
CA GLY A 361 -16.26 -33.16 20.70
C GLY A 361 -17.01 -32.84 21.99
N GLU A 362 -16.95 -33.77 22.94
CA GLU A 362 -17.59 -33.62 24.25
C GLU A 362 -16.89 -32.54 25.08
N VAL A 363 -17.67 -31.63 25.65
CA VAL A 363 -17.15 -30.57 26.51
C VAL A 363 -16.84 -31.16 27.87
N ASP A 364 -15.60 -31.57 28.05
CA ASP A 364 -15.05 -32.00 29.33
C ASP A 364 -13.56 -31.65 29.43
N TYR A 365 -13.26 -30.45 29.90
CA TYR A 365 -11.90 -29.90 29.86
C TYR A 365 -11.31 -29.69 31.26
N PRO A 366 -10.00 -29.94 31.46
CA PRO A 366 -9.34 -29.64 32.72
C PRO A 366 -9.29 -28.13 32.97
N VAL A 367 -9.47 -27.72 34.22
CA VAL A 367 -9.18 -26.33 34.64
C VAL A 367 -7.69 -26.21 34.92
N SER A 368 -7.01 -25.32 34.19
CA SER A 368 -5.55 -25.14 34.26
C SER A 368 -5.13 -24.15 35.34
N PHE A 369 -5.92 -23.11 35.58
CA PHE A 369 -5.69 -22.16 36.66
C PHE A 369 -7.00 -21.54 37.15
N VAL A 370 -6.98 -20.98 38.35
CA VAL A 370 -8.15 -20.39 39.01
C VAL A 370 -7.78 -19.02 39.53
N PHE A 371 -8.59 -18.02 39.21
CA PHE A 371 -8.53 -16.73 39.88
C PHE A 371 -9.56 -16.72 41.01
N ILE A 372 -9.10 -16.58 42.25
CA ILE A 372 -9.98 -16.46 43.41
C ILE A 372 -10.13 -14.98 43.73
N LYS A 373 -11.36 -14.48 43.75
CA LYS A 373 -11.64 -13.10 44.11
C LYS A 373 -11.25 -12.85 45.56
N ALA A 374 -10.26 -11.98 45.77
CA ALA A 374 -9.73 -11.63 47.08
C ALA A 374 -10.53 -10.54 47.78
N THR A 375 -10.98 -9.51 47.04
CA THR A 375 -11.66 -8.35 47.62
C THR A 375 -12.82 -7.84 46.75
N GLU A 376 -13.72 -7.09 47.36
CA GLU A 376 -14.74 -6.28 46.70
C GLU A 376 -14.70 -4.84 47.27
N GLY A 377 -14.36 -3.87 46.42
CA GLY A 377 -14.06 -2.51 46.90
C GLY A 377 -12.81 -2.46 47.77
N THR A 378 -12.78 -1.54 48.74
CA THR A 378 -11.65 -1.35 49.67
C THR A 378 -11.86 -2.01 51.04
N SER A 379 -13.07 -2.52 51.32
CA SER A 379 -13.49 -2.92 52.68
C SER A 379 -13.95 -4.36 52.80
N LEU A 380 -14.35 -5.03 51.71
CA LEU A 380 -14.81 -6.42 51.76
C LEU A 380 -13.69 -7.36 51.33
N PHE A 381 -13.28 -8.23 52.25
CA PHE A 381 -12.34 -9.31 52.01
C PHE A 381 -13.10 -10.63 51.87
N SER A 382 -12.69 -11.42 50.88
CA SER A 382 -13.25 -12.74 50.64
C SER A 382 -12.78 -13.71 51.73
N LYS A 383 -13.74 -14.38 52.37
CA LYS A 383 -13.46 -15.44 53.35
C LYS A 383 -12.86 -16.70 52.72
N TYR A 384 -12.89 -16.79 51.39
CA TYR A 384 -12.49 -17.96 50.62
C TYR A 384 -11.16 -17.76 49.87
N TYR A 385 -10.52 -16.61 50.05
CA TYR A 385 -9.18 -16.37 49.53
C TYR A 385 -8.14 -16.89 50.54
N PRO A 386 -7.25 -17.82 50.16
CA PRO A 386 -6.19 -18.29 51.05
C PRO A 386 -5.16 -17.17 51.26
N TYR A 387 -4.89 -16.86 52.54
CA TYR A 387 -3.85 -15.90 52.93
C TYR A 387 -2.44 -16.47 52.77
#